data_AF-A0A9Q3IUB0-F1
#
_entry.id   AF-A0A9Q3IUB0-F1
#
_cell.length_a   1.000
_cell.length_b   1.000
_cell.length_c   1.000
_cell.angle_alpha   90.00
_cell.angle_beta   90.00
_cell.angle_gamma   90.00
#
_symmetry.space_group_name_H-M   'P 1'
#
loop_
_entity.id
_entity.type
_entity.pdbx_description
1 polymer ?
#
loop_
_entity_poly.entity_id
_entity_poly.type
_entity_poly.pdbx_seq_one_letter_code
_entity_poly.pdbx_strand_id
1 'polypeptide(L)'
;MPFGIKNAPSHYQRMMNTIFPHELSEGWLIIYIDDTIICSETWKLHLERLSLVLKKILQVNMKISLKKCNFGFHELNTLGHVVSGLSLGVDKNKVAAVLLKQMPQNKKAMMSFLGFASYYRQQLKDFAIHARSLYRICDQKTVFEMTQERIQEYENIRYALTNASLLLMPDLKLPFKLYIDACGEVLGEALHQVQTVNDKPYEGPICFISRQIKPIEARYGASQMEFLCLV
;
A
#
# COMPACT_ATOMS: atom_id res chain seq x y z
N MET A 1 -27.82 -2.28 -9.96
CA MET A 1 -26.99 -3.02 -10.92
C MET A 1 -26.98 -4.50 -10.54
N PRO A 2 -27.13 -5.43 -11.49
CA PRO A 2 -26.95 -6.86 -11.21
C PRO A 2 -25.48 -7.21 -10.97
N PHE A 3 -25.23 -8.29 -10.22
CA PHE A 3 -23.89 -8.82 -10.00
C PHE A 3 -23.28 -9.39 -11.29
N GLY A 4 -21.95 -9.37 -11.38
CA GLY A 4 -21.19 -9.99 -12.49
C GLY A 4 -20.90 -9.05 -13.68
N ILE A 5 -21.43 -7.83 -13.69
CA ILE A 5 -21.05 -6.83 -14.70
C ILE A 5 -19.62 -6.33 -14.43
N LYS A 6 -18.73 -6.53 -15.40
CA LYS A 6 -17.31 -6.14 -15.32
C LYS A 6 -17.08 -4.70 -14.89
N ASN A 7 -17.91 -3.77 -15.35
CA ASN A 7 -17.76 -2.33 -15.09
C ASN A 7 -18.56 -1.84 -13.87
N ALA A 8 -19.32 -2.72 -13.20
CA ALA A 8 -20.14 -2.30 -12.07
C ALA A 8 -19.32 -1.64 -10.93
N PRO A 9 -18.15 -2.15 -10.53
CA PRO A 9 -17.33 -1.50 -9.51
C PRO A 9 -16.89 -0.08 -9.91
N SER A 10 -16.48 0.10 -11.17
CA SER A 10 -16.05 1.42 -11.68
C SER A 10 -17.20 2.42 -11.73
N HIS A 11 -18.40 1.97 -12.11
CA HIS A 11 -19.59 2.82 -12.08
C HIS A 11 -19.99 3.20 -10.64
N TYR A 12 -19.91 2.25 -9.71
CA TYR A 12 -20.18 2.52 -8.29
C TYR A 12 -19.17 3.51 -7.71
N GLN A 13 -17.87 3.31 -7.94
CA GLN A 13 -16.83 4.24 -7.51
C GLN A 13 -17.07 5.64 -8.06
N ARG A 14 -17.40 5.76 -9.36
CA ARG A 14 -17.68 7.07 -9.98
C ARG A 14 -18.88 7.75 -9.31
N MET A 15 -19.95 7.02 -9.05
CA MET A 15 -21.11 7.54 -8.33
C MET A 15 -20.73 8.04 -6.93
N MET A 16 -19.97 7.25 -6.17
CA MET A 16 -19.50 7.66 -4.84
C MET A 16 -18.62 8.91 -4.90
N ASN A 17 -17.71 9.00 -5.88
CA ASN A 17 -16.89 10.19 -6.09
C ASN A 17 -17.72 11.44 -6.42
N THR A 18 -18.85 11.28 -7.11
CA THR A 18 -19.78 12.38 -7.40
C THR A 18 -20.59 12.82 -6.17
N ILE A 19 -20.89 11.90 -5.25
CA ILE A 19 -21.63 12.21 -4.01
C ILE A 19 -20.75 12.89 -2.96
N PHE A 20 -19.47 12.49 -2.90
CA PHE A 20 -18.53 12.92 -1.85
C PHE A 20 -17.27 13.66 -2.37
N PRO A 21 -17.38 14.60 -3.32
CA PRO A 21 -16.20 15.20 -3.93
C PRO A 21 -15.35 15.97 -2.91
N HIS A 22 -16.00 16.72 -2.01
CA HIS A 22 -15.32 17.53 -1.01
C HIS A 22 -14.68 16.67 0.07
N GLU A 23 -15.40 15.69 0.60
CA GLU A 23 -14.93 14.84 1.69
C GLU A 23 -13.76 13.96 1.26
N LEU A 24 -13.77 13.48 0.01
CA LEU A 24 -12.65 12.77 -0.60
C LEU A 24 -11.44 13.70 -0.80
N SER A 25 -11.68 14.95 -1.24
CA SER A 25 -10.59 15.92 -1.45
C SER A 25 -9.91 16.36 -0.15
N GLU A 26 -10.67 16.42 0.96
CA GLU A 26 -10.14 16.72 2.29
C GLU A 26 -9.45 15.50 2.93
N GLY A 27 -9.57 14.30 2.33
CA GLY A 27 -8.81 13.11 2.71
C GLY A 27 -9.29 12.38 3.97
N TRP A 28 -10.31 12.89 4.67
CA TRP A 28 -10.85 12.21 5.86
C TRP A 28 -11.91 11.15 5.54
N LEU A 29 -12.45 11.16 4.32
CA LEU A 29 -13.31 10.09 3.79
C LEU A 29 -12.53 9.32 2.73
N ILE A 30 -12.49 7.99 2.86
CA ILE A 30 -11.87 7.10 1.89
C ILE A 30 -12.94 6.14 1.40
N ILE A 31 -13.10 6.04 0.08
CA ILE A 31 -14.06 5.14 -0.55
C ILE A 31 -13.34 4.27 -1.57
N TYR A 32 -13.40 2.96 -1.36
CA TYR A 32 -12.88 1.98 -2.30
C TYR A 32 -13.96 0.95 -2.61
N ILE A 33 -14.57 1.10 -3.79
CA ILE A 33 -15.73 0.32 -4.22
C ILE A 33 -16.79 0.38 -3.12
N ASP A 34 -17.07 -0.73 -2.44
CA ASP A 34 -18.13 -0.84 -1.44
C ASP A 34 -17.67 -0.44 -0.02
N ASP A 35 -16.36 -0.31 0.20
CA ASP A 35 -15.79 0.03 1.52
C ASP A 35 -15.70 1.55 1.69
N THR A 36 -16.34 2.06 2.73
CA THR A 36 -16.32 3.49 3.12
C THR A 36 -15.69 3.62 4.50
N ILE A 37 -14.61 4.40 4.61
CA ILE A 37 -13.84 4.61 5.83
C ILE A 37 -13.90 6.08 6.19
N ILE A 38 -14.26 6.38 7.43
CA ILE A 38 -14.35 7.73 7.98
C ILE A 38 -13.26 7.89 9.03
N CYS A 39 -12.31 8.79 8.78
CA CYS A 39 -11.19 9.08 9.66
C CYS A 39 -11.46 10.37 10.44
N SER A 40 -11.09 10.42 11.73
CA SER A 40 -11.25 11.62 12.55
C SER A 40 -10.28 11.67 13.72
N GLU A 41 -9.91 12.88 14.09
CA GLU A 41 -8.92 13.18 15.13
C GLU A 41 -9.53 13.16 16.53
N THR A 42 -10.84 13.45 16.64
CA THR A 42 -11.57 13.43 17.91
C THR A 42 -12.92 12.74 17.74
N TRP A 43 -13.43 12.18 18.84
CA TRP A 43 -14.75 11.53 18.84
C TRP A 43 -15.88 12.49 18.44
N LYS A 44 -15.81 13.76 18.88
CA LYS A 44 -16.80 14.78 18.52
C LYS A 44 -16.83 15.01 17.00
N LEU A 45 -15.66 15.25 16.41
CA LEU A 45 -15.53 15.44 14.96
C LEU A 45 -15.93 14.17 14.19
N HIS A 46 -15.67 12.99 14.76
CA HIS A 46 -16.08 11.72 14.18
C HIS A 46 -17.60 11.60 14.05
N LEU A 47 -18.34 11.96 15.10
CA LEU A 47 -19.80 11.96 15.08
C LEU A 47 -20.36 12.97 14.07
N GLU A 48 -19.73 14.15 13.93
CA GLU A 48 -20.09 15.15 12.94
C GLU A 48 -19.89 14.64 11.50
N ARG A 49 -18.71 14.09 11.19
CA ARG A 49 -18.38 13.48 9.89
C ARG A 49 -19.30 12.30 9.57
N LEU A 50 -19.52 11.41 10.54
CA LEU A 50 -20.44 10.28 10.38
C LEU A 50 -21.87 10.75 10.08
N SER A 51 -22.38 11.74 10.83
CA SER A 51 -23.70 12.31 10.59
C SER A 51 -23.83 12.89 9.18
N LEU A 52 -22.80 13.60 8.72
CA LEU A 52 -22.76 14.19 7.38
C LEU A 52 -22.80 13.11 6.28
N VAL A 53 -21.97 12.07 6.41
CA VAL A 53 -21.93 10.95 5.45
C VAL A 53 -23.29 10.24 5.39
N LEU A 54 -23.86 9.89 6.55
CA LEU A 54 -25.16 9.20 6.61
C LEU A 54 -26.29 10.06 6.01
N LYS A 55 -26.30 11.37 6.25
CA LYS A 55 -27.28 12.28 5.65
C LYS A 55 -27.18 12.32 4.12
N LYS A 56 -25.97 12.42 3.57
CA LYS A 56 -25.76 12.38 2.12
C LYS A 56 -26.23 11.05 1.51
N ILE A 57 -25.90 9.93 2.14
CA ILE A 57 -26.34 8.59 1.70
C ILE A 57 -27.87 8.50 1.67
N LEU A 58 -28.55 9.02 2.71
CA LEU A 58 -30.00 9.06 2.76
C LEU A 58 -30.61 9.94 1.67
N GLN A 59 -30.01 11.11 1.39
CA GLN A 59 -30.48 12.03 0.34
C GLN A 59 -30.45 11.40 -1.07
N VAL A 60 -29.46 10.56 -1.35
CA VAL A 60 -29.34 9.84 -2.63
C VAL A 60 -30.06 8.48 -2.62
N ASN A 61 -30.84 8.20 -1.58
CA ASN A 61 -31.60 6.95 -1.40
C ASN A 61 -30.74 5.68 -1.48
N MET A 62 -29.49 5.78 -1.03
CA MET A 62 -28.60 4.63 -0.87
C MET A 62 -28.85 3.94 0.48
N LYS A 63 -28.58 2.64 0.52
CA LYS A 63 -28.79 1.81 1.71
C LYS A 63 -27.47 1.25 2.19
N ILE A 64 -27.28 1.25 3.51
CA ILE A 64 -26.12 0.66 4.17
C ILE A 64 -26.58 -0.57 4.94
N SER A 65 -25.81 -1.65 4.86
CA SER A 65 -26.03 -2.83 5.69
C SER A 65 -25.45 -2.59 7.09
N LEU A 66 -26.31 -2.28 8.07
CA LEU A 66 -25.88 -2.04 9.45
C LEU A 66 -25.07 -3.23 10.03
N LYS A 67 -25.43 -4.47 9.67
CA LYS A 67 -24.73 -5.69 10.10
C LYS A 67 -23.26 -5.76 9.62
N LYS A 68 -22.91 -5.01 8.58
CA LYS A 68 -21.53 -4.93 8.03
C LYS A 68 -20.81 -3.64 8.45
N CYS A 69 -21.47 -2.77 9.22
CA CYS A 69 -20.87 -1.53 9.68
C CYS A 69 -20.10 -1.76 10.97
N ASN A 70 -18.95 -1.10 11.07
CA ASN A 70 -18.11 -1.07 12.25
C ASN A 70 -17.95 0.41 12.66
N PHE A 71 -18.18 0.75 13.93
CA PHE A 71 -18.16 2.13 14.43
C PHE A 71 -17.20 2.30 15.61
N GLY A 72 -16.53 3.46 15.68
CA GLY A 72 -15.78 3.90 16.86
C GLY A 72 -14.52 3.10 17.18
N PHE A 73 -13.85 2.59 16.15
CA PHE A 73 -12.58 1.88 16.30
C PHE A 73 -11.39 2.84 16.30
N HIS A 74 -10.42 2.58 17.18
CA HIS A 74 -9.13 3.26 17.17
C HIS A 74 -8.19 2.65 16.12
N GLU A 75 -8.36 1.34 15.86
CA GLU A 75 -7.64 0.57 14.86
C GLU A 75 -8.64 -0.24 14.02
N LEU A 76 -8.50 -0.17 12.70
CA LEU A 76 -9.40 -0.83 11.74
C LEU A 76 -8.60 -1.65 10.73
N ASN A 77 -8.96 -2.94 10.61
CA ASN A 77 -8.50 -3.78 9.51
C ASN A 77 -9.39 -3.54 8.30
N THR A 78 -8.84 -2.95 7.24
CA THR A 78 -9.58 -2.63 6.01
C THR A 78 -8.66 -2.66 4.81
N LEU A 79 -9.18 -3.09 3.65
CA LEU A 79 -8.43 -3.18 2.41
C LEU A 79 -7.08 -3.92 2.54
N GLY A 80 -6.97 -4.93 3.41
CA GLY A 80 -5.71 -5.65 3.63
C GLY A 80 -4.65 -4.89 4.44
N HIS A 81 -5.01 -3.73 5.01
CA HIS A 81 -4.17 -2.94 5.88
C HIS A 81 -4.76 -2.81 7.27
N VAL A 82 -3.90 -2.50 8.23
CA VAL A 82 -4.28 -2.11 9.59
C VAL A 82 -4.11 -0.60 9.68
N VAL A 83 -5.21 0.15 9.83
CA VAL A 83 -5.19 1.61 9.97
C VAL A 83 -5.35 1.93 11.45
N SER A 84 -4.35 2.58 12.06
CA SER A 84 -4.35 2.91 13.49
C SER A 84 -3.83 4.33 13.70
N GLY A 85 -4.74 5.27 14.00
CA GLY A 85 -4.42 6.69 14.19
C GLY A 85 -3.58 7.28 13.04
N LEU A 86 -2.31 7.54 13.32
CA LEU A 86 -1.33 8.11 12.38
C LEU A 86 -0.56 7.05 11.59
N SER A 87 -0.94 5.78 11.65
CA SER A 87 -0.16 4.69 11.07
C SER A 87 -0.96 3.74 10.18
N LEU A 88 -0.28 3.24 9.14
CA LEU A 88 -0.75 2.23 8.20
C LEU A 88 0.19 1.03 8.26
N GLY A 89 -0.34 -0.09 8.73
CA GLY A 89 0.35 -1.38 8.82
C GLY A 89 -0.14 -2.40 7.80
N VAL A 90 0.59 -3.51 7.72
CA VAL A 90 0.19 -4.68 6.94
C VAL A 90 -0.74 -5.57 7.78
N ASP A 91 -1.80 -6.11 7.19
CA ASP A 91 -2.63 -7.11 7.87
C ASP A 91 -1.84 -8.42 8.09
N LYS A 92 -1.47 -8.64 9.37
CA LYS A 92 -0.69 -9.81 9.79
C LYS A 92 -1.38 -11.14 9.46
N ASN A 93 -2.70 -11.20 9.39
CA ASN A 93 -3.43 -12.42 9.03
C ASN A 93 -3.23 -12.76 7.55
N LYS A 94 -3.23 -11.74 6.68
CA LYS A 94 -2.96 -11.90 5.25
C LYS A 94 -1.53 -12.34 5.00
N VAL A 95 -0.58 -11.77 5.73
CA VAL A 95 0.83 -12.18 5.66
C VAL A 95 1.02 -13.60 6.16
N ALA A 96 0.45 -13.95 7.32
CA ALA A 96 0.53 -15.31 7.87
C ALA A 96 0.02 -16.36 6.87
N ALA A 97 -1.10 -16.08 6.19
CA ALA A 97 -1.64 -16.99 5.17
C ALA A 97 -0.67 -17.22 3.98
N VAL A 98 0.19 -16.26 3.66
CA VAL A 98 1.24 -16.41 2.63
C VAL A 98 2.47 -17.11 3.20
N LEU A 99 2.84 -16.83 4.44
CA LEU A 99 3.95 -17.52 5.10
C LEU A 99 3.71 -19.02 5.28
N LEU A 100 2.45 -19.45 5.41
CA LEU A 100 2.08 -20.86 5.51
C LEU A 100 2.06 -21.59 4.16
N LYS A 101 2.14 -20.88 3.03
CA LYS A 101 2.17 -21.52 1.71
C LYS A 101 3.53 -22.14 1.46
N GLN A 102 3.50 -23.28 0.76
CA GLN A 102 4.71 -23.92 0.24
C GLN A 102 5.42 -23.00 -0.76
N MET A 103 6.74 -23.15 -0.85
CA MET A 103 7.56 -22.41 -1.79
C MET A 103 7.07 -22.62 -3.23
N PRO A 104 6.99 -21.56 -4.06
CA PRO A 104 6.51 -21.68 -5.43
C PRO A 104 7.30 -22.70 -6.26
N GLN A 105 6.59 -23.64 -6.89
CA GLN A 105 7.17 -24.71 -7.72
C GLN A 105 7.08 -24.42 -9.23
N ASN A 106 6.49 -23.29 -9.61
CA ASN A 106 6.36 -22.88 -11.02
C ASN A 106 6.19 -21.36 -11.16
N LYS A 107 6.34 -20.86 -12.39
CA LYS A 107 6.20 -19.42 -12.72
C LYS A 107 4.87 -18.83 -12.27
N LYS A 108 3.75 -19.56 -12.42
CA LYS A 108 2.42 -19.07 -12.04
C LYS A 108 2.32 -18.85 -10.52
N ALA A 109 2.81 -19.79 -9.74
CA ALA A 109 2.85 -19.68 -8.29
C ALA A 109 3.79 -18.53 -7.84
N MET A 110 4.95 -18.38 -8.49
CA MET A 110 5.89 -17.29 -8.19
C MET A 110 5.31 -15.92 -8.52
N MET A 111 4.66 -15.75 -9.68
CA MET A 111 3.95 -14.52 -10.02
C MET A 111 2.81 -14.21 -9.06
N SER A 112 2.09 -15.22 -8.56
CA SER A 112 1.06 -15.01 -7.54
C SER A 112 1.64 -14.52 -6.22
N PHE A 113 2.78 -15.07 -5.80
CA PHE A 113 3.52 -14.61 -4.62
C PHE A 113 4.03 -13.17 -4.80
N LEU A 114 4.70 -12.88 -5.92
CA LEU A 114 5.21 -11.55 -6.22
C LEU A 114 4.09 -10.52 -6.35
N GLY A 115 2.95 -10.89 -6.93
CA GLY A 115 1.75 -10.05 -6.97
C GLY A 115 1.26 -9.68 -5.57
N PHE A 116 1.18 -10.66 -4.66
CA PHE A 116 0.85 -10.40 -3.27
C PHE A 116 1.90 -9.53 -2.56
N ALA A 117 3.19 -9.85 -2.69
CA ALA A 117 4.24 -9.07 -2.04
C ALA A 117 4.30 -7.63 -2.57
N SER A 118 4.07 -7.45 -3.87
CA SER A 118 4.03 -6.14 -4.52
C SER A 118 2.90 -5.25 -4.04
N TYR A 119 1.80 -5.84 -3.53
CA TYR A 119 0.71 -5.08 -2.93
C TYR A 119 1.17 -4.29 -1.70
N TYR A 120 2.11 -4.85 -0.93
CA TYR A 120 2.70 -4.22 0.25
C TYR A 120 4.06 -3.58 -0.02
N ARG A 121 4.49 -3.42 -1.28
CA ARG A 121 5.85 -2.94 -1.60
C ARG A 121 6.20 -1.59 -0.97
N GLN A 122 5.21 -0.75 -0.69
CA GLN A 122 5.42 0.55 -0.05
C GLN A 122 5.82 0.45 1.42
N GLN A 123 5.59 -0.70 2.06
CA GLN A 123 6.00 -1.03 3.42
C GLN A 123 7.33 -1.80 3.46
N LEU A 124 7.85 -2.20 2.29
CA LEU A 124 9.01 -3.06 2.15
C LEU A 124 10.18 -2.25 1.59
N LYS A 125 11.13 -1.90 2.47
CA LYS A 125 12.40 -1.34 2.05
C LYS A 125 13.11 -2.32 1.10
N ASP A 126 13.74 -1.79 0.05
CA ASP A 126 14.58 -2.56 -0.87
C ASP A 126 13.86 -3.69 -1.63
N PHE A 127 12.53 -3.65 -1.72
CA PHE A 127 11.72 -4.69 -2.38
C PHE A 127 12.21 -5.04 -3.80
N ALA A 128 12.55 -4.03 -4.61
CA ALA A 128 12.99 -4.26 -5.99
C ALA A 128 14.32 -5.02 -6.08
N ILE A 129 15.22 -4.91 -5.09
CA ILE A 129 16.49 -5.65 -5.04
C ILE A 129 16.17 -7.15 -4.95
N HIS A 130 15.38 -7.52 -3.94
CA HIS A 130 15.03 -8.91 -3.68
C HIS A 130 14.10 -9.50 -4.75
N ALA A 131 13.13 -8.74 -5.24
CA ALA A 131 12.16 -9.23 -6.21
C ALA A 131 12.74 -9.44 -7.62
N ARG A 132 13.92 -8.87 -7.92
CA ARG A 132 14.48 -8.86 -9.28
C ARG A 132 14.76 -10.23 -9.86
N SER A 133 15.51 -11.06 -9.13
CA SER A 133 15.85 -12.41 -9.59
C SER A 133 14.57 -13.26 -9.74
N LEU A 134 13.58 -13.03 -8.88
CA LEU A 134 12.29 -13.72 -8.88
C LEU A 134 11.38 -13.30 -10.04
N TYR A 135 11.38 -12.01 -10.43
CA TYR A 135 10.69 -11.58 -11.65
C TYR A 135 11.37 -12.17 -12.90
N ARG A 136 12.70 -12.25 -12.92
CA ARG A 136 13.46 -12.79 -14.07
C ARG A 136 13.14 -14.26 -14.36
N ILE A 137 12.95 -15.10 -13.34
CA ILE A 137 12.53 -16.51 -13.53
C ILE A 137 11.09 -16.66 -13.99
N CYS A 138 10.26 -15.63 -13.82
CA CYS A 138 8.89 -15.63 -14.31
C CYS A 138 8.80 -15.29 -15.81
N ASP A 139 9.88 -14.80 -16.43
CA ASP A 139 9.90 -14.50 -17.86
C ASP A 139 9.68 -15.79 -18.68
N GLN A 140 9.00 -15.68 -19.83
CA GLN A 140 8.63 -16.81 -20.66
C GLN A 140 9.86 -17.58 -21.15
N LYS A 141 10.95 -16.87 -21.48
CA LYS A 141 12.19 -17.44 -22.03
C LYS A 141 13.12 -18.07 -21.00
N THR A 142 12.91 -17.80 -19.71
CA THR A 142 13.78 -18.30 -18.63
C THR A 142 13.29 -19.66 -18.13
N VAL A 143 14.18 -20.62 -17.87
CA VAL A 143 13.81 -21.87 -17.20
C VAL A 143 13.47 -21.57 -15.74
N PHE A 144 12.39 -22.18 -15.22
CA PHE A 144 12.05 -22.01 -13.82
C PHE A 144 12.97 -22.89 -12.97
N GLU A 145 13.88 -22.27 -12.25
CA GLU A 145 14.81 -22.92 -11.33
C GLU A 145 14.97 -22.05 -10.07
N MET A 146 14.84 -22.69 -8.90
CA MET A 146 15.02 -22.03 -7.61
C MET A 146 16.43 -22.32 -7.09
N THR A 147 17.41 -21.56 -7.59
CA THR A 147 18.80 -21.59 -7.07
C THR A 147 18.84 -21.15 -5.61
N GLN A 148 19.93 -21.46 -4.90
CA GLN A 148 20.12 -21.02 -3.52
C GLN A 148 19.97 -19.50 -3.36
N GLU A 149 20.52 -18.72 -4.30
CA GLU A 149 20.33 -17.26 -4.34
C GLU A 149 18.85 -16.86 -4.40
N ARG A 150 18.05 -17.49 -5.27
CA ARG A 150 16.61 -17.15 -5.42
C ARG A 150 15.80 -17.60 -4.22
N ILE A 151 16.19 -18.71 -3.58
CA ILE A 151 15.58 -19.14 -2.32
C ILE A 151 15.86 -18.09 -1.25
N GLN A 152 17.08 -17.58 -1.15
CA GLN A 152 17.42 -16.52 -0.21
C GLN A 152 16.60 -15.25 -0.49
N GLU A 153 16.49 -14.82 -1.75
CA GLU A 153 15.67 -13.65 -2.09
C GLU A 153 14.18 -13.82 -1.79
N TYR A 154 13.65 -15.03 -2.01
CA TYR A 154 12.29 -15.36 -1.63
C TYR A 154 12.07 -15.26 -0.11
N GLU A 155 13.00 -15.78 0.68
CA GLU A 155 12.95 -15.69 2.15
C GLU A 155 13.16 -14.24 2.64
N ASN A 156 14.01 -13.44 1.99
CA ASN A 156 14.18 -12.03 2.30
C ASN A 156 12.85 -11.26 2.14
N ILE A 157 12.09 -11.51 1.07
CA ILE A 157 10.77 -10.88 0.88
C ILE A 157 9.77 -11.36 1.95
N ARG A 158 9.77 -12.66 2.31
CA ARG A 158 8.90 -13.19 3.38
C ARG A 158 9.22 -12.55 4.72
N TYR A 159 10.51 -12.41 5.04
CA TYR A 159 10.98 -11.76 6.25
C TYR A 159 10.56 -10.28 6.27
N ALA A 160 10.75 -9.56 5.15
CA ALA A 160 10.35 -8.17 5.01
C ALA A 160 8.83 -7.99 5.18
N LEU A 161 8.00 -8.89 4.63
CA LEU A 161 6.54 -8.88 4.81
C LEU A 161 6.13 -9.08 6.29
N THR A 162 6.89 -9.89 7.01
CA THR A 162 6.63 -10.18 8.43
C THR A 162 7.03 -9.02 9.34
N ASN A 163 8.11 -8.32 8.97
CA ASN A 163 8.67 -7.19 9.71
C ASN A 163 8.41 -5.85 9.00
N ALA A 164 7.31 -5.79 8.23
CA ALA A 164 6.95 -4.62 7.45
C ALA A 164 6.80 -3.41 8.39
N SER A 165 7.39 -2.29 7.99
CA SER A 165 7.35 -1.07 8.80
C SER A 165 5.93 -0.52 8.87
N LEU A 166 5.56 0.02 10.03
CA LEU A 166 4.39 0.88 10.13
C LEU A 166 4.69 2.17 9.37
N LEU A 167 3.87 2.49 8.37
CA LEU A 167 3.97 3.73 7.63
C LEU A 167 3.22 4.83 8.37
N LEU A 168 3.76 6.04 8.41
CA LEU A 168 3.05 7.20 8.88
C LEU A 168 2.03 7.67 7.83
N MET A 169 0.87 8.13 8.27
CA MET A 169 -0.10 8.79 7.40
C MET A 169 0.44 10.18 7.04
N PRO A 170 0.46 10.58 5.76
CA PRO A 170 1.05 11.85 5.34
C PRO A 170 0.25 13.05 5.87
N ASP A 171 0.94 14.00 6.50
CA ASP A 171 0.39 15.32 6.82
C ASP A 171 0.86 16.32 5.77
N LEU A 172 -0.05 16.77 4.91
CA LEU A 172 0.27 17.71 3.82
C LEU A 172 0.69 19.11 4.30
N LYS A 173 0.54 19.40 5.60
CA LYS A 173 0.96 20.69 6.20
C LYS A 173 2.41 20.67 6.67
N LEU A 174 3.03 19.49 6.76
CA LEU A 174 4.40 19.30 7.24
C LEU A 174 5.34 19.00 6.06
N PRO A 175 6.62 19.41 6.16
CA PRO A 175 7.60 19.12 5.11
C PRO A 175 7.89 17.62 5.01
N PHE A 176 8.10 17.13 3.80
CA PHE A 176 8.57 15.77 3.54
C PHE A 176 10.10 15.73 3.45
N LYS A 177 10.67 14.58 3.84
CA LYS A 177 12.08 14.25 3.63
C LYS A 177 12.17 13.10 2.66
N LEU A 178 12.85 13.27 1.54
CA LEU A 178 13.08 12.21 0.57
C LEU A 178 14.53 11.74 0.69
N TYR A 179 14.69 10.47 1.04
CA TYR A 179 15.99 9.79 0.97
C TYR A 179 16.03 9.03 -0.34
N ILE A 180 17.13 9.17 -1.07
CA ILE A 180 17.36 8.47 -2.34
C ILE A 180 18.67 7.71 -2.26
N ASP A 181 18.70 6.55 -2.89
CA ASP A 181 19.90 5.77 -3.12
C ASP A 181 19.78 5.09 -4.49
N ALA A 182 20.91 4.88 -5.15
CA ALA A 182 20.96 4.27 -6.46
C ALA A 182 22.18 3.37 -6.57
N CYS A 183 21.95 2.15 -7.06
CA CYS A 183 23.03 1.26 -7.48
C CYS A 183 22.88 0.95 -8.97
N GLY A 184 23.90 0.28 -9.54
CA GLY A 184 23.90 -0.14 -10.94
C GLY A 184 22.83 -1.17 -11.32
N GLU A 185 21.83 -1.41 -10.47
CA GLU A 185 20.78 -2.40 -10.68
C GLU A 185 19.39 -1.90 -10.28
N VAL A 186 19.29 -1.08 -9.21
CA VAL A 186 18.04 -0.66 -8.59
C VAL A 186 18.16 0.78 -8.09
N LEU A 187 17.05 1.51 -8.20
CA LEU A 187 16.81 2.80 -7.56
C LEU A 187 15.97 2.57 -6.31
N GLY A 188 16.35 3.19 -5.20
CA GLY A 188 15.67 3.14 -3.92
C GLY A 188 15.34 4.54 -3.42
N GLU A 189 14.14 4.70 -2.92
CA GLU A 189 13.63 5.94 -2.37
C GLU A 189 12.84 5.64 -1.09
N ALA A 190 12.99 6.49 -0.09
CA ALA A 190 12.20 6.45 1.13
C ALA A 190 11.66 7.85 1.41
N LEU A 191 10.34 8.00 1.32
CA LEU A 191 9.65 9.22 1.70
C LEU A 191 9.38 9.16 3.19
N HIS A 192 9.89 10.13 3.93
CA HIS A 192 9.79 10.24 5.39
C HIS A 192 9.13 11.55 5.78
N GLN A 193 8.61 11.61 6.99
CA GLN A 193 8.08 12.83 7.58
C GLN A 193 8.35 12.84 9.09
N VAL A 194 8.62 14.03 9.62
CA VAL A 194 8.72 14.24 11.08
C VAL A 194 7.33 14.63 11.59
N GLN A 195 6.74 13.79 12.44
CA GLN A 195 5.43 14.01 13.05
C GLN A 195 5.53 13.91 14.57
N THR A 196 4.55 14.47 15.28
CA THR A 196 4.49 14.34 16.75
C THR A 196 3.77 13.04 17.09
N VAL A 197 4.49 12.10 17.70
CA VAL A 197 3.95 10.83 18.18
C VAL A 197 4.26 10.73 19.67
N ASN A 198 3.24 10.56 20.51
CA ASN A 198 3.37 10.55 21.98
C ASN A 198 4.12 11.78 22.52
N ASP A 199 3.70 12.97 22.08
CA ASP A 199 4.26 14.28 22.46
C ASP A 199 5.76 14.49 22.13
N LYS A 200 6.32 13.66 21.23
CA LYS A 200 7.70 13.75 20.80
C LYS A 200 7.81 13.78 19.28
N PRO A 201 8.77 14.53 18.72
CA PRO A 201 9.05 14.45 17.29
C PRO A 201 9.60 13.07 16.96
N TYR A 202 8.98 12.41 15.98
CA TYR A 202 9.38 11.13 15.45
C TYR A 202 9.46 11.24 13.93
N GLU A 203 10.61 10.86 13.38
CA GLU A 203 10.76 10.70 11.93
C GLU A 203 10.41 9.27 11.55
N GLY A 204 9.39 9.11 10.71
CA GLY A 204 8.96 7.80 10.23
C GLY A 204 8.77 7.76 8.72
N PRO A 205 8.76 6.55 8.13
CA PRO A 205 8.52 6.37 6.71
C PRO A 205 7.04 6.60 6.39
N ILE A 206 6.76 7.38 5.35
CA ILE A 206 5.45 7.47 4.69
C ILE A 206 5.30 6.36 3.67
N CYS A 207 6.34 6.10 2.88
CA CYS A 207 6.41 4.98 1.97
C CYS A 207 7.85 4.71 1.51
N PHE A 208 8.09 3.46 1.11
CA PHE A 208 9.27 3.04 0.37
C PHE A 208 8.91 2.90 -1.12
N ILE A 209 9.79 3.37 -1.98
CA ILE A 209 9.67 3.23 -3.43
C ILE A 209 10.96 2.59 -3.91
N SER A 210 10.85 1.57 -4.74
CA SER A 210 12.03 0.96 -5.36
C SER A 210 11.70 0.46 -6.76
N ARG A 211 12.68 0.60 -7.66
CA ARG A 211 12.51 0.30 -9.07
C ARG A 211 13.79 -0.27 -9.66
N GLN A 212 13.67 -1.31 -10.46
CA GLN A 212 14.79 -1.80 -11.27
C GLN A 212 15.15 -0.79 -12.35
N ILE A 213 16.45 -0.58 -12.55
CA ILE A 213 16.90 0.28 -13.64
C ILE A 213 16.68 -0.43 -14.99
N LYS A 214 16.39 0.37 -16.01
CA LYS A 214 16.29 -0.11 -17.39
C LYS A 214 17.70 -0.36 -17.94
N PRO A 215 17.85 -1.24 -18.93
CA PRO A 215 19.15 -1.48 -19.57
C PRO A 215 19.84 -0.22 -20.11
N ILE A 216 19.08 0.80 -20.49
CA ILE A 216 19.63 2.10 -20.93
C ILE A 216 20.14 2.95 -19.75
N GLU A 217 19.44 2.89 -18.61
CA GLU A 217 19.76 3.62 -17.38
C GLU A 217 21.01 3.05 -16.70
N ALA A 218 21.30 1.75 -16.90
CA ALA A 218 22.52 1.09 -16.42
C ALA A 218 23.84 1.68 -16.97
N ARG A 219 23.76 2.55 -17.98
CA ARG A 219 24.92 3.24 -18.57
C ARG A 219 25.17 4.62 -17.96
N TYR A 220 24.29 5.07 -17.08
CA TYR A 220 24.40 6.37 -16.44
C TYR A 220 25.52 6.36 -15.40
N GLY A 221 26.20 7.50 -15.26
CA GLY A 221 27.13 7.71 -14.16
C GLY A 221 26.40 7.81 -12.81
N ALA A 222 27.12 7.65 -11.70
CA ALA A 222 26.54 7.67 -10.35
C ALA A 222 25.62 8.90 -10.10
N SER A 223 26.10 10.11 -10.40
CA SER A 223 25.30 11.34 -10.22
C SER A 223 24.05 11.40 -11.11
N GLN A 224 24.09 10.79 -12.30
CA GLN A 224 22.92 10.71 -13.18
C GLN A 224 21.90 9.69 -12.65
N MET A 225 22.35 8.61 -12.01
CA MET A 225 21.47 7.64 -11.36
C MET A 225 20.82 8.23 -10.10
N GLU A 226 21.56 8.98 -9.28
CA GLU A 226 20.99 9.72 -8.14
C GLU A 226 19.94 10.73 -8.61
N PHE A 227 20.22 11.48 -9.68
CA PHE A 227 19.23 12.40 -10.24
C PHE A 227 18.00 11.67 -10.82
N LEU A 228 18.20 10.48 -11.39
CA LEU A 228 17.10 9.64 -11.88
C LEU A 228 16.18 9.15 -10.75
N CYS A 229 16.66 9.01 -9.51
CA CYS A 229 15.79 8.72 -8.37
C CYS A 229 14.84 9.89 -8.01
N LEU A 230 15.06 11.09 -8.53
CA LEU A 230 14.19 12.25 -8.29
C LEU A 230 13.09 12.41 -9.35
N VAL A 231 13.13 11.65 -10.45
CA VAL A 231 12.30 11.81 -11.65
C VAL A 231 11.33 10.65 -11.83
#